data_AF-A0A950RNJ8-F1
#
_entry.id   AF-A0A950RNJ8-F1
#
_cell.length_a   1.000
_cell.length_b   1.000
_cell.length_c   1.000
_cell.angle_alpha   90.00
_cell.angle_beta   90.00
_cell.angle_gamma   90.00
#
_symmetry.space_group_name_H-M   'P 1'
#
loop_
_entity.id
_entity.type
_entity.pdbx_description
1 polymer ?
#
loop_
_entity_poly.entity_id
_entity_poly.type
_entity_poly.pdbx_seq_one_letter_code
_entity_poly.pdbx_strand_id
1 'polypeptide(L)' 'MMAMTAEQYDEFASFWGSEAKKYVLVSVEPTSTGLRHCCIFDRRYRAAVLIEDSELALEVMQHMVDAGVEIVSQLPED' A
#
# COMPACT_ATOMS: atom_id res chain seq x y z
N MET A 1 -4.76 8.26 22.25
CA MET A 1 -4.39 7.97 20.85
C MET A 1 -3.21 8.88 20.53
N MET A 2 -1.99 8.35 20.42
CA MET A 2 -0.83 9.16 20.05
C MET A 2 -0.79 9.25 18.53
N ALA A 3 -0.81 10.47 17.99
CA ALA A 3 -0.59 10.72 16.57
C ALA A 3 0.87 10.39 16.22
N MET A 4 1.11 9.72 15.11
CA MET A 4 2.45 9.49 14.59
C MET A 4 3.08 10.82 14.19
N THR A 5 4.40 10.92 14.35
CA THR A 5 5.16 12.14 14.09
C THR A 5 5.63 12.19 12.63
N ALA A 6 5.86 13.39 12.09
CA ALA A 6 6.28 13.58 10.70
C ALA A 6 7.57 12.82 10.33
N GLU A 7 8.49 12.63 11.28
CA GLU A 7 9.73 11.85 11.10
C GLU A 7 9.44 10.36 10.86
N GLN A 8 8.39 9.81 11.48
CA GLN A 8 7.98 8.43 11.25
C GLN A 8 7.39 8.28 9.85
N TYR A 9 6.65 9.28 9.35
CA TYR A 9 6.16 9.29 7.97
C TYR A 9 7.29 9.36 6.94
N ASP A 10 8.32 10.17 7.17
CA ASP A 10 9.48 10.26 6.26
C ASP A 10 10.32 8.97 6.24
N GLU A 11 10.47 8.28 7.37
CA GLU A 11 11.07 6.94 7.41
C GLU A 11 10.23 5.92 6.61
N PHE A 12 8.91 5.95 6.74
CA PHE A 12 8.02 5.10 5.95
C PHE A 12 8.06 5.44 4.46
N ALA A 13 8.05 6.72 4.07
CA ALA A 13 8.14 7.14 2.68
C ALA A 13 9.50 6.76 2.04
N SER A 14 10.60 6.88 2.81
CA SER A 14 11.94 6.47 2.37
C SER A 14 12.04 4.95 2.18
N PHE A 15 11.33 4.16 2.99
CA PHE A 15 11.23 2.71 2.83
C PHE A 15 10.62 2.34 1.47
N TRP A 16 9.55 3.00 1.05
CA TRP A 16 8.91 2.70 -0.24
C TRP A 16 9.65 3.28 -1.44
N GLY A 17 10.37 4.40 -1.33
CA GLY A 17 11.02 4.99 -2.50
C GLY A 17 11.97 4.04 -3.26
N SER A 18 12.77 3.24 -2.56
CA SER A 18 13.67 2.24 -3.18
C SER A 18 13.03 0.87 -3.37
N GLU A 19 12.02 0.54 -2.57
CA GLU A 19 11.40 -0.79 -2.51
C GLU A 19 10.02 -0.84 -3.19
N ALA A 20 9.49 0.27 -3.71
CA ALA A 20 8.13 0.38 -4.28
C ALA A 20 7.85 -0.69 -5.33
N LYS A 21 8.86 -1.03 -6.15
CA LYS A 21 8.76 -2.10 -7.17
C LYS A 21 8.54 -3.50 -6.61
N LYS A 22 8.78 -3.71 -5.31
CA LYS A 22 8.54 -4.99 -4.62
C LYS A 22 7.10 -5.15 -4.18
N TYR A 23 6.31 -4.09 -4.25
CA TYR A 23 4.95 -4.06 -3.75
C TYR A 23 3.99 -3.60 -4.83
N VAL A 24 2.73 -3.96 -4.65
CA VAL A 24 1.62 -3.57 -5.52
C VAL A 24 0.35 -3.55 -4.70
N LEU A 25 -0.47 -2.53 -4.92
CA LEU A 25 -1.79 -2.44 -4.33
C LEU A 25 -2.76 -3.18 -5.24
N VAL A 26 -3.42 -4.21 -4.71
CA VAL A 26 -4.34 -5.05 -5.48
C VAL A 26 -5.76 -4.73 -5.02
N SER A 27 -6.58 -4.22 -5.94
CA SER A 27 -7.99 -3.97 -5.68
C SER A 27 -8.73 -5.30 -5.48
N VAL A 28 -9.38 -5.47 -4.33
CA VAL A 28 -10.25 -6.61 -4.03
C VAL A 28 -11.67 -6.42 -4.58
N GLU A 29 -12.04 -5.18 -4.92
CA GLU A 29 -13.31 -4.85 -5.55
C GLU A 29 -13.06 -4.07 -6.85
N PRO A 30 -13.11 -4.72 -8.02
CA PRO A 30 -12.79 -4.10 -9.31
C PRO A 30 -13.67 -2.89 -9.64
N THR A 31 -14.85 -2.80 -9.03
CA THR A 31 -15.82 -1.71 -9.21
C THR A 31 -15.62 -0.56 -8.22
N SER A 32 -14.79 -0.75 -7.19
CA SER A 32 -14.55 0.26 -6.17
C SER A 32 -13.39 1.16 -6.58
N THR A 33 -13.62 2.47 -6.51
CA THR A 33 -12.61 3.49 -6.77
C THR A 33 -12.13 4.02 -5.42
N GLY A 34 -11.21 3.30 -4.78
CA GLY A 34 -10.64 3.74 -3.52
C GLY A 34 -9.66 2.75 -2.90
N LEU A 35 -8.70 3.28 -2.15
CA LEU A 35 -7.69 2.50 -1.43
C LEU A 35 -8.29 1.62 -0.33
N ARG A 36 -9.50 1.93 0.16
CA ARG A 36 -10.23 1.12 1.17
C ARG A 36 -10.47 -0.32 0.72
N HIS A 37 -10.48 -0.57 -0.58
CA HIS A 37 -10.68 -1.90 -1.15
C HIS A 37 -9.41 -2.40 -1.82
N CYS A 38 -8.23 -2.01 -1.32
CA CYS A 38 -6.94 -2.50 -1.78
C CYS A 38 -6.26 -3.37 -0.71
N CYS A 39 -5.51 -4.37 -1.16
CA CYS A 39 -4.56 -5.12 -0.34
C CYS A 39 -3.14 -4.76 -0.76
N ILE A 40 -2.19 -4.80 0.17
CA ILE A 40 -0.78 -4.75 -0.18
C ILE A 40 -0.33 -6.15 -0.56
N PHE A 41 0.20 -6.31 -1.77
CA PHE A 41 0.85 -7.54 -2.20
C PHE A 41 2.37 -7.36 -2.27
N ASP A 42 3.09 -8.22 -1.57
CA ASP A 42 4.54 -8.33 -1.65
C ASP A 42 4.92 -9.33 -2.76
N ARG A 43 5.52 -8.82 -3.84
CA ARG A 43 5.95 -9.61 -5.00
C ARG A 43 7.05 -10.62 -4.65
N ARG A 44 7.91 -10.33 -3.68
CA ARG A 44 9.04 -11.20 -3.29
C ARG A 44 8.56 -12.47 -2.59
N TYR A 45 7.60 -12.34 -1.68
CA TYR A 45 7.08 -13.48 -0.92
C TYR A 45 5.77 -14.04 -1.47
N ARG A 46 5.21 -13.41 -2.52
CA ARG A 46 3.91 -13.73 -3.11
C ARG A 46 2.80 -13.80 -2.06
N ALA A 47 2.82 -12.84 -1.13
CA ALA A 47 1.92 -12.77 0.00
C ALA A 47 1.13 -11.46 -0.04
N ALA A 48 -0.18 -11.55 0.20
CA ALA A 48 -1.03 -10.39 0.36
C ALA A 48 -1.30 -10.14 1.85
N VAL A 49 -1.20 -8.88 2.26
CA VAL A 49 -1.69 -8.39 3.54
C VAL A 49 -2.93 -7.57 3.26
N LEU A 50 -4.07 -8.07 3.72
CA LEU A 50 -5.28 -7.27 3.83
C LEU A 50 -5.08 -6.34 5.02
N ILE A 51 -5.08 -5.02 4.78
CA ILE A 51 -5.07 -4.06 5.87
C ILE A 51 -6.51 -3.72 6.20
N GLU A 52 -6.85 -3.82 7.49
CA GLU A 52 -8.17 -3.46 8.00
C GLU A 52 -8.48 -1.97 7.72
N ASP A 53 -9.75 -1.69 7.41
CA ASP A 53 -10.28 -0.37 7.05
C ASP A 53 -10.14 0.63 8.22
N SER A 54 -8.93 1.18 8.33
CA SER A 54 -8.54 2.17 9.33
C SER A 54 -7.91 3.37 8.64
N GLU A 55 -8.03 4.54 9.26
CA GLU A 55 -7.44 5.77 8.71
C GLU A 55 -5.92 5.66 8.53
N LEU A 56 -5.24 4.95 9.44
CA LEU A 56 -3.81 4.66 9.33
C LEU A 56 -3.48 3.79 8.12
N ALA A 57 -4.30 2.77 7.83
CA ALA A 57 -4.12 1.91 6.66
C ALA A 57 -4.21 2.70 5.35
N LEU A 58 -5.16 3.62 5.30
CA LEU A 58 -5.37 4.47 4.13
C LEU A 58 -4.22 5.43 3.92
N GLU A 59 -3.69 5.99 5.00
CA GLU A 59 -2.53 6.87 4.94
C GLU A 59 -1.29 6.12 4.43
N VAL A 60 -1.05 4.90 4.91
CA VAL A 60 0.04 4.05 4.40
C VAL A 60 -0.14 3.75 2.90
N MET A 61 -1.34 3.35 2.48
CA MET A 61 -1.62 3.08 1.06
C MET A 61 -1.48 4.35 0.20
N GLN A 62 -1.87 5.50 0.71
CA GLN A 62 -1.69 6.78 0.02
C GLN A 62 -0.20 7.09 -0.16
N HIS A 63 0.61 6.91 0.88
CA HIS A 63 2.07 7.08 0.78
C HIS A 63 2.71 6.11 -0.22
N MET A 64 2.23 4.87 -0.31
CA MET A 64 2.69 3.91 -1.32
C MET A 64 2.39 4.41 -2.75
N VAL A 65 1.18 4.92 -2.99
CA VAL A 65 0.80 5.52 -4.28
C VAL A 65 1.68 6.71 -4.62
N ASP A 66 1.90 7.61 -3.66
CA ASP A 66 2.75 8.79 -3.82
C ASP A 66 4.22 8.41 -4.10
N ALA A 67 4.68 7.26 -3.57
CA ALA A 67 5.98 6.67 -3.86
C ALA A 67 6.05 5.92 -5.21
N GLY A 68 4.95 5.84 -5.95
CA GLY A 68 4.88 5.22 -7.28
C GLY A 68 4.54 3.73 -7.28
N VAL A 69 4.01 3.18 -6.17
CA VAL A 69 3.45 1.83 -6.14
C VAL A 69 2.19 1.79 -7.01
N GLU A 70 2.13 0.83 -7.93
CA GLU A 70 1.00 0.66 -8.84
C GLU A 70 -0.23 0.07 -8.12
N ILE A 71 -1.40 0.44 -8.62
CA ILE A 71 -2.68 -0.15 -8.24
C ILE A 71 -3.18 -1.02 -9.40
N VAL A 72 -3.44 -2.29 -9.15
CA VAL A 72 -3.87 -3.28 -10.13
C VAL A 72 -5.19 -3.94 -9.73
N SER A 73 -5.94 -4.46 -10.70
CA SER A 73 -7.21 -5.17 -10.46
C SER A 73 -7.06 -6.68 -10.32
N GLN A 74 -5.85 -7.22 -10.52
CA GLN A 74 -5.55 -8.65 -10.50
C GLN A 74 -4.17 -8.87 -9.87
N LEU A 75 -3.97 -10.01 -9.22
CA LEU A 75 -2.64 -10.38 -8.70
C LEU A 75 -1.62 -10.42 -9.86
N PRO A 76 -0.44 -9.82 -9.70
CA PRO A 76 0.61 -9.93 -10.70
C PRO A 76 1.04 -11.39 -10.89
N GLU A 77 1.27 -11.79 -12.14
CA GLU A 77 1.69 -13.16 -12.46
C GLU A 77 3.21 -13.39 -12.24
N ASP A 78 3.99 -12.30 -12.23
CA ASP A 78 5.47 -12.29 -12.20
C ASP A 78 6.11 -12.78 -10.90
#